data_AF-A0A6G1FPW1-F1
#
_entry.id   AF-A0A6G1FPW1-F1
#
_cell.length_a   1.000
_cell.length_b   1.000
_cell.length_c   1.000
_cell.angle_alpha   90.00
_cell.angle_beta   90.00
_cell.angle_gamma   90.00
#
_symmetry.space_group_name_H-M   'P 1'
#
loop_
_entity.id
_entity.type
_entity.pdbx_description
1 polymer ?
#
loop_
_entity_poly.entity_id
_entity_poly.type
_entity_poly.pdbx_seq_one_letter_code
_entity_poly.pdbx_strand_id
1 'polypeptide(L)'
;VTNRSMDPYDYFTRIPVFGLIVCNECKYCVWPKDVAGHLSGPHHKLKRAQSQEIASAVHRWRGLTRSYEELQVPYTVDKPINALPLYEDGFMCIKGDCRKIFRGRPVIIEHWRTEHKWTVTERQRKGRAGRPGKTEKDIVQRRFEAATEKVLYQRFFPSRYSSQYFRKAEQKFQEIEKRIRTRIEAGEKDEANPWLERTGWAKYL
;
A
#
# COMPACT_ATOMS: atom_id res chain seq x y z
N VAL A 1 40.76 2.56 18.11
CA VAL A 1 39.33 2.76 17.75
C VAL A 1 38.69 1.39 17.71
N THR A 2 37.91 1.04 18.74
CA THR A 2 37.25 -0.27 18.86
C THR A 2 36.30 -0.47 17.67
N ASN A 3 36.56 -1.50 16.88
CA ASN A 3 35.72 -1.91 15.78
C ASN A 3 34.37 -2.34 16.37
N ARG A 4 33.38 -1.45 16.39
CA ARG A 4 32.03 -1.77 16.86
C ARG A 4 31.49 -2.80 15.89
N SER A 5 31.42 -4.06 16.32
CA SER A 5 30.75 -5.11 15.55
C SER A 5 29.37 -4.59 15.16
N MET A 6 29.09 -4.55 13.86
CA MET A 6 27.82 -4.06 13.35
C MET A 6 26.81 -5.19 13.44
N ASP A 7 25.83 -5.06 14.34
CA ASP A 7 24.76 -6.04 14.48
C ASP A 7 23.80 -5.92 13.28
N PRO A 8 23.58 -6.98 12.49
CA PRO A 8 22.63 -6.93 11.39
C PRO A 8 21.18 -6.61 11.83
N TYR A 9 20.82 -6.84 13.09
CA TYR A 9 19.50 -6.49 13.62
C TYR A 9 19.27 -4.97 13.72
N ASP A 10 20.33 -4.17 13.76
CA ASP A 10 20.23 -2.70 13.68
C ASP A 10 19.62 -2.26 12.33
N TYR A 11 19.86 -3.05 11.28
CA TYR A 11 19.44 -2.75 9.91
C TYR A 11 18.20 -3.52 9.46
N PHE A 12 18.00 -4.74 9.98
CA PHE A 12 16.96 -5.63 9.48
C PHE A 12 16.11 -6.27 10.57
N THR A 13 14.79 -6.24 10.35
CA THR A 13 13.82 -7.04 11.10
C THR A 13 13.50 -8.32 10.33
N ARG A 14 13.47 -9.46 11.02
CA ARG A 14 13.11 -10.75 10.40
C ARG A 14 11.59 -10.94 10.35
N ILE A 15 11.11 -11.60 9.29
CA ILE A 15 9.76 -12.14 9.21
C ILE A 15 9.86 -13.67 9.06
N PRO A 16 9.96 -14.42 10.18
CA PRO A 16 10.27 -15.84 10.15
C PRO A 16 9.27 -16.69 9.35
N VAL A 17 7.98 -16.36 9.41
CA VAL A 17 6.90 -17.10 8.73
C VAL A 17 7.10 -17.16 7.22
N PHE A 18 7.70 -16.13 6.62
CA PHE A 18 7.97 -16.06 5.18
C PHE A 18 9.45 -16.26 4.86
N GLY A 19 10.31 -16.47 5.86
CA GLY A 19 11.76 -16.52 5.69
C GLY A 19 12.36 -15.22 5.13
N LEU A 20 11.74 -14.06 5.38
CA LEU A 20 12.17 -12.78 4.82
C LEU A 20 12.83 -11.88 5.86
N ILE A 21 13.49 -10.83 5.38
CA ILE A 21 14.03 -9.73 6.17
C ILE A 21 13.49 -8.42 5.61
N VAL A 22 13.29 -7.43 6.47
CA VAL A 22 12.80 -6.08 6.14
C VAL A 22 13.83 -5.07 6.57
N CYS A 23 14.20 -4.15 5.68
CA CYS A 23 15.02 -3.01 6.07
C CYS A 23 14.25 -2.11 7.05
N ASN A 24 14.86 -1.83 8.19
CA ASN A 24 14.26 -1.04 9.27
C ASN A 24 13.97 0.41 8.85
N GLU A 25 14.72 0.95 7.89
CA GLU A 25 14.56 2.33 7.40
C GLU A 25 13.69 2.39 6.15
N CYS A 26 13.99 1.58 5.13
CA CYS A 26 13.27 1.62 3.85
C CYS A 26 11.89 0.93 3.89
N LYS A 27 11.62 0.12 4.93
CA LYS A 27 10.33 -0.56 5.17
C LYS A 27 9.87 -1.44 3.99
N TYR A 28 10.80 -2.19 3.40
CA TYR A 28 10.49 -3.25 2.45
C TYR A 28 11.48 -4.40 2.58
N CYS A 29 11.11 -5.56 2.03
CA CYS A 29 11.94 -6.75 2.05
C CYS A 29 13.15 -6.64 1.13
N VAL A 30 14.29 -7.12 1.62
CA VAL A 30 15.55 -7.18 0.86
C VAL A 30 15.97 -8.64 0.79
N TRP A 31 16.32 -9.14 -0.40
CA TRP A 31 16.82 -10.51 -0.50
C TRP A 31 18.18 -10.63 0.17
N PRO A 32 18.53 -11.76 0.80
CA PRO A 32 19.84 -11.94 1.44
C PRO A 32 21.02 -11.63 0.50
N LYS A 33 20.91 -12.03 -0.77
CA LYS A 33 21.91 -11.74 -1.82
C LYS A 33 22.06 -10.26 -2.15
N ASP A 34 21.04 -9.45 -1.88
CA ASP A 34 20.98 -8.03 -2.23
C ASP A 34 21.35 -7.12 -1.05
N VAL A 35 21.57 -7.67 0.16
CA VAL A 35 21.85 -6.89 1.38
C VAL A 35 23.04 -5.95 1.21
N ALA A 36 24.17 -6.46 0.72
CA ALA A 36 25.38 -5.64 0.56
C ALA A 36 25.13 -4.48 -0.43
N GLY A 37 24.49 -4.78 -1.56
CA GLY A 37 24.12 -3.80 -2.57
C GLY A 37 23.16 -2.74 -2.02
N HIS A 38 22.12 -3.17 -1.32
CA HIS A 38 21.13 -2.31 -0.69
C HIS A 38 21.75 -1.33 0.32
N LEU A 39 22.58 -1.83 1.23
CA LEU A 39 23.24 -1.01 2.26
C LEU A 39 24.29 -0.06 1.68
N SER A 40 25.00 -0.47 0.62
CA SER A 40 25.92 0.43 -0.10
C SER A 40 25.21 1.45 -0.98
N GLY A 41 23.91 1.23 -1.25
CA GLY A 41 23.12 2.03 -2.17
C GLY A 41 22.77 3.43 -1.65
N PRO A 42 22.07 4.22 -2.47
CA PRO A 42 21.83 5.64 -2.20
C PRO A 42 21.11 5.95 -0.88
N HIS A 43 20.29 5.01 -0.39
CA HIS A 43 19.51 5.19 0.83
C HIS A 43 20.33 5.04 2.12
N HIS A 44 21.39 4.24 2.10
CA HIS A 44 22.15 3.90 3.31
C HIS A 44 23.63 4.31 3.25
N LYS A 45 24.24 4.26 2.07
CA LYS A 45 25.62 4.71 1.81
C LYS A 45 26.67 4.12 2.75
N LEU A 46 26.45 2.90 3.26
CA LEU A 46 27.44 2.19 4.07
C LEU A 46 28.68 1.87 3.23
N LYS A 47 29.85 1.89 3.87
CA LYS A 47 31.09 1.49 3.21
C LYS A 47 31.01 0.02 2.80
N ARG A 48 31.61 -0.32 1.66
CA ARG A 48 31.61 -1.69 1.10
C ARG A 48 31.99 -2.76 2.13
N ALA A 49 33.04 -2.54 2.92
CA ALA A 49 33.49 -3.48 3.94
C ALA A 49 32.40 -3.77 4.99
N GLN A 50 31.74 -2.72 5.48
CA GLN A 50 30.65 -2.81 6.45
C GLN A 50 29.43 -3.51 5.87
N SER A 51 29.00 -3.11 4.66
CA SER A 51 27.88 -3.75 3.97
C SER A 51 28.13 -5.26 3.73
N GLN A 52 29.37 -5.64 3.42
CA GLN A 52 29.75 -7.04 3.20
C GLN A 52 29.79 -7.84 4.51
N GLU A 53 30.26 -7.25 5.62
CA GLU A 53 30.24 -7.86 6.93
C GLU A 53 28.79 -8.17 7.38
N ILE A 54 27.90 -7.18 7.27
CA ILE A 54 26.48 -7.33 7.59
C ILE A 54 25.83 -8.37 6.68
N ALA A 55 26.07 -8.32 5.36
CA ALA A 55 25.53 -9.30 4.42
C ALA A 55 25.99 -10.73 4.75
N SER A 56 27.26 -10.91 5.12
CA SER A 56 27.81 -12.22 5.50
C SER A 56 27.16 -12.75 6.79
N ALA A 57 26.86 -11.86 7.74
CA ALA A 57 26.15 -12.22 8.96
C ALA A 57 24.68 -12.59 8.70
N VAL A 58 23.97 -11.83 7.86
CA VAL A 58 22.60 -12.15 7.42
C VAL A 58 22.56 -13.48 6.67
N HIS A 59 23.55 -13.79 5.82
CA HIS A 59 23.60 -15.04 5.08
C HIS A 59 23.67 -16.28 5.98
N ARG A 60 24.21 -16.14 7.20
CA ARG A 60 24.27 -17.21 8.21
C ARG A 60 22.95 -17.40 8.97
N TRP A 61 21.97 -16.50 8.83
CA TRP A 61 20.67 -16.65 9.47
C TRP A 61 19.92 -17.87 8.90
N ARG A 62 19.50 -18.77 9.79
CA ARG A 62 18.73 -19.97 9.41
C ARG A 62 17.30 -19.62 9.06
N GLY A 63 16.73 -20.36 8.09
CA GLY A 63 15.32 -20.22 7.70
C GLY A 63 15.01 -19.01 6.83
N LEU A 64 16.01 -18.43 6.16
CA LEU A 64 15.77 -17.42 5.14
C LEU A 64 15.48 -18.07 3.79
N THR A 65 14.46 -17.54 3.11
CA THR A 65 14.09 -17.87 1.74
C THR A 65 15.17 -17.37 0.79
N ARG A 66 15.66 -18.25 -0.10
CA ARG A 66 16.86 -17.98 -0.91
C ARG A 66 16.54 -17.60 -2.35
N SER A 67 15.34 -17.92 -2.82
CA SER A 67 14.89 -17.60 -4.17
C SER A 67 13.47 -17.05 -4.18
N TYR A 68 13.07 -16.47 -5.31
CA TYR A 68 11.73 -15.90 -5.45
C TYR A 68 10.68 -16.99 -5.67
N GLU A 69 11.06 -18.13 -6.23
CA GLU A 69 10.21 -19.31 -6.49
C GLU A 69 9.79 -20.00 -5.20
N GLU A 70 10.65 -19.98 -4.17
CA GLU A 70 10.35 -20.51 -2.84
C GLU A 70 9.32 -19.64 -2.09
N LEU A 71 9.20 -18.35 -2.45
CA LEU A 71 8.32 -17.43 -1.75
C LEU A 71 6.88 -17.52 -2.25
N GLN A 72 6.03 -18.09 -1.41
CA GLN A 72 4.58 -17.99 -1.57
C GLN A 72 4.07 -16.70 -0.94
N VAL A 73 3.71 -15.72 -1.78
CA VAL A 73 3.08 -14.49 -1.30
C VAL A 73 1.62 -14.80 -0.96
N PRO A 74 1.17 -14.57 0.28
CA PRO A 74 -0.21 -14.86 0.66
C PRO A 74 -1.15 -13.90 -0.06
N TYR A 75 -2.39 -14.32 -0.32
CA TYR A 75 -3.43 -13.38 -0.77
C TYR A 75 -3.90 -12.48 0.38
N THR A 76 -3.96 -13.04 1.59
CA THR A 76 -4.46 -12.35 2.79
C THR A 76 -3.60 -12.72 4.00
N VAL A 77 -3.40 -11.77 4.92
CA VAL A 77 -2.79 -11.99 6.24
C VAL A 77 -3.74 -11.54 7.36
N ASP A 78 -3.86 -12.32 8.43
CA ASP A 78 -4.80 -12.00 9.54
C ASP A 78 -4.39 -10.74 10.31
N LYS A 79 -3.08 -10.62 10.57
CA LYS A 79 -2.49 -9.49 11.27
C LYS A 79 -1.50 -8.77 10.35
N PRO A 80 -1.45 -7.43 10.37
CA PRO A 80 -0.42 -6.69 9.68
C PRO A 80 0.97 -7.16 10.11
N ILE A 81 1.89 -7.24 9.16
CA ILE A 81 3.30 -7.43 9.43
C ILE A 81 3.87 -6.07 9.82
N ASN A 82 4.07 -5.84 11.12
CA ASN A 82 4.45 -4.54 11.68
C ASN A 82 5.74 -3.93 11.10
N ALA A 83 6.65 -4.77 10.59
CA ALA A 83 7.88 -4.30 9.95
C ALA A 83 7.63 -3.60 8.59
N LEU A 84 6.48 -3.85 7.97
CA LEU A 84 6.09 -3.30 6.66
C LEU A 84 5.03 -2.21 6.81
N PRO A 85 4.98 -1.22 5.90
CA PRO A 85 3.94 -0.22 5.90
C PRO A 85 2.59 -0.85 5.60
N LEU A 86 1.54 -0.30 6.21
CA LEU A 86 0.14 -0.62 5.93
C LEU A 86 -0.45 0.54 5.14
N TYR A 87 -0.95 0.25 3.94
CA TYR A 87 -1.49 1.26 3.03
C TYR A 87 -3.01 1.19 2.97
N GLU A 88 -3.67 2.34 2.86
CA GLU A 88 -5.13 2.47 2.90
C GLU A 88 -5.76 2.89 1.55
N ASP A 89 -4.92 3.24 0.58
CA ASP A 89 -5.33 3.69 -0.75
C ASP A 89 -5.52 2.53 -1.75
N GLY A 90 -5.72 1.31 -1.25
CA GLY A 90 -5.83 0.09 -2.04
C GLY A 90 -7.19 -0.10 -2.69
N PHE A 91 -7.17 -0.61 -3.93
CA PHE A 91 -8.36 -1.07 -4.65
C PHE A 91 -8.18 -2.53 -5.04
N MET A 92 -8.99 -3.41 -4.46
CA MET A 92 -9.07 -4.80 -4.88
C MET A 92 -10.10 -4.94 -6.00
N CYS A 93 -9.73 -5.58 -7.10
CA CYS A 93 -10.69 -5.97 -8.12
C CYS A 93 -11.63 -7.04 -7.56
N ILE A 94 -12.94 -6.90 -7.75
CA ILE A 94 -13.95 -7.89 -7.34
C ILE A 94 -14.75 -8.44 -8.54
N LYS A 95 -14.23 -8.26 -9.75
CA LYS A 95 -14.90 -8.75 -10.97
C LYS A 95 -14.71 -10.27 -11.10
N GLY A 96 -15.79 -11.02 -10.93
CA GLY A 96 -15.74 -12.48 -10.84
C GLY A 96 -14.88 -12.93 -9.65
N ASP A 97 -14.01 -13.91 -9.88
CA ASP A 97 -13.11 -14.45 -8.86
C ASP A 97 -11.77 -13.69 -8.76
N CYS A 98 -11.63 -12.56 -9.47
CA CYS A 98 -10.42 -11.73 -9.36
C CYS A 98 -10.31 -11.15 -7.96
N ARG A 99 -9.08 -11.11 -7.42
CA ARG A 99 -8.73 -10.51 -6.12
C ARG A 99 -7.42 -9.73 -6.17
N LYS A 100 -6.96 -9.33 -7.35
CA LYS A 100 -5.73 -8.54 -7.51
C LYS A 100 -5.95 -7.14 -6.91
N ILE A 101 -4.97 -6.67 -6.13
CA ILE A 101 -4.98 -5.35 -5.49
C ILE A 101 -4.12 -4.39 -6.30
N PHE A 102 -4.56 -3.14 -6.40
CA PHE A 102 -3.87 -2.09 -7.13
C PHE A 102 -3.85 -0.80 -6.32
N ARG A 103 -2.78 -0.03 -6.52
CA ARG A 103 -2.66 1.33 -6.00
C ARG A 103 -3.03 2.32 -7.10
N GLY A 104 -4.14 3.03 -6.91
CA GLY A 104 -4.60 4.06 -7.83
C GLY A 104 -5.54 3.56 -8.95
N ARG A 105 -6.46 4.44 -9.34
CA ARG A 105 -7.53 4.17 -10.31
C ARG A 105 -7.04 3.85 -11.72
N PRO A 106 -6.03 4.55 -12.29
CA PRO A 106 -5.60 4.27 -13.66
C PRO A 106 -5.12 2.83 -13.86
N VAL A 107 -4.40 2.29 -12.86
CA VAL A 107 -3.82 0.95 -12.94
C VAL A 107 -4.89 -0.13 -12.90
N ILE A 108 -5.88 -0.02 -12.01
CA ILE A 108 -6.97 -1.00 -11.96
C ILE A 108 -7.90 -0.91 -13.19
N ILE A 109 -8.08 0.28 -13.76
CA ILE A 109 -8.81 0.44 -15.02
C ILE A 109 -8.09 -0.29 -16.16
N GLU A 110 -6.76 -0.19 -16.24
CA GLU A 110 -5.99 -0.92 -17.23
C GLU A 110 -6.04 -2.44 -17.01
N HIS A 111 -5.98 -2.88 -15.76
CA HIS A 111 -6.22 -4.28 -15.39
C HIS A 111 -7.60 -4.78 -15.88
N TRP A 112 -8.67 -4.02 -15.67
CA TRP A 112 -10.00 -4.41 -16.17
C TRP A 112 -10.06 -4.55 -17.69
N ARG A 113 -9.39 -3.66 -18.42
CA ARG A 113 -9.36 -3.71 -19.90
C ARG A 113 -8.62 -4.94 -20.40
N THR A 114 -7.48 -5.24 -19.80
CA THR A 114 -6.57 -6.30 -20.24
C THR A 114 -7.08 -7.69 -19.83
N GLU A 115 -7.46 -7.85 -18.57
CA GLU A 115 -7.78 -9.15 -17.95
C GLU A 115 -9.27 -9.48 -17.99
N HIS A 116 -10.13 -8.46 -17.94
CA HIS A 116 -11.58 -8.64 -17.86
C HIS A 116 -12.34 -8.15 -19.08
N LYS A 117 -11.63 -7.61 -20.09
CA LYS A 117 -12.19 -6.98 -21.29
C LYS A 117 -13.31 -5.97 -20.98
N TRP A 118 -13.18 -5.27 -19.85
CA TRP A 118 -14.19 -4.36 -19.32
C TRP A 118 -13.58 -3.00 -18.98
N THR A 119 -14.38 -1.94 -19.04
CA THR A 119 -13.94 -0.58 -18.68
C THR A 119 -15.07 0.15 -17.98
N VAL A 120 -14.71 1.01 -17.03
CA VAL A 120 -15.67 1.79 -16.22
C VAL A 120 -16.43 2.82 -17.06
N THR A 121 -15.77 3.38 -18.07
CA THR A 121 -16.37 4.30 -19.05
C THR A 121 -16.83 3.49 -20.27
N GLU A 122 -18.12 3.51 -20.59
CA GLU A 122 -18.55 3.13 -21.93
C GLU A 122 -17.89 4.10 -22.91
N ARG A 123 -17.13 3.61 -23.90
CA ARG A 123 -16.74 4.45 -25.03
C ARG A 123 -18.02 4.74 -25.81
N GLN A 124 -18.74 5.81 -25.47
CA GLN A 124 -19.68 6.39 -26.41
C GLN A 124 -18.87 6.91 -27.61
N ARG A 125 -18.74 6.05 -28.62
CA ARG A 125 -18.33 6.45 -29.96
C ARG A 125 -19.40 7.41 -30.49
N LYS A 126 -19.15 8.71 -30.41
CA LYS A 126 -19.31 9.72 -31.47
C LYS A 126 -19.46 11.11 -30.85
N GLY A 127 -18.48 11.96 -31.14
CA GLY A 127 -18.66 13.41 -31.20
C GLY A 127 -18.63 14.14 -29.85
N ARG A 128 -17.71 15.11 -29.78
CA ARG A 128 -17.55 16.15 -28.75
C ARG A 128 -16.80 15.70 -27.50
N ALA A 129 -15.50 15.99 -27.51
CA ALA A 129 -14.67 16.11 -26.32
C ALA A 129 -15.18 17.27 -25.45
N GLY A 130 -16.24 17.03 -24.69
CA GLY A 130 -16.76 17.92 -23.65
C GLY A 130 -16.35 17.44 -22.26
N ARG A 131 -16.35 18.36 -21.29
CA ARG A 131 -16.20 18.01 -19.87
C ARG A 131 -17.40 17.12 -19.46
N PRO A 132 -17.16 15.95 -18.83
CA PRO A 132 -18.23 15.07 -18.38
C PRO A 132 -19.20 15.83 -17.47
N GLY A 133 -20.50 15.65 -17.71
CA GLY A 133 -21.55 16.18 -16.84
C GLY A 133 -21.47 15.57 -15.43
N LYS A 134 -22.04 16.26 -14.43
CA LYS A 134 -22.04 15.78 -13.04
C LYS A 134 -22.59 14.35 -12.92
N THR A 135 -23.72 14.09 -13.59
CA THR A 135 -24.39 12.78 -13.64
C THR A 135 -23.50 11.69 -14.24
N GLU A 136 -22.73 11.99 -15.28
CA GLU A 136 -21.82 11.04 -15.92
C GLU A 136 -20.67 10.65 -14.97
N LYS A 137 -20.11 11.63 -14.25
CA LYS A 137 -19.09 11.37 -13.23
C LYS A 137 -19.63 10.48 -12.11
N ASP A 138 -20.86 10.72 -11.66
CA ASP A 138 -21.50 9.93 -10.61
C ASP A 138 -21.74 8.48 -11.07
N ILE A 139 -22.16 8.27 -12.32
CA ILE A 139 -22.31 6.93 -12.90
C ILE A 139 -20.97 6.20 -12.98
N VAL A 140 -19.92 6.87 -13.47
CA VAL A 140 -18.57 6.30 -13.54
C VAL A 140 -18.05 5.96 -12.14
N GLN A 141 -18.32 6.82 -11.15
CA GLN A 141 -17.93 6.58 -9.77
C GLN A 141 -18.63 5.34 -9.19
N ARG A 142 -19.95 5.23 -9.34
CA ARG A 142 -20.71 4.06 -8.87
C ARG A 142 -20.28 2.77 -9.54
N ARG A 143 -20.01 2.79 -10.85
CA ARG A 143 -19.50 1.62 -11.57
C ARG A 143 -18.11 1.20 -11.09
N PHE A 144 -17.27 2.18 -10.74
CA PHE A 144 -15.95 1.91 -10.18
C PHE A 144 -16.08 1.25 -8.80
N GLU A 145 -16.91 1.79 -7.93
CA GLU A 145 -17.18 1.25 -6.58
C GLU A 145 -17.80 -0.14 -6.65
N ALA A 146 -18.75 -0.38 -7.57
CA ALA A 146 -19.35 -1.70 -7.76
C ALA A 146 -18.37 -2.77 -8.27
N ALA A 147 -17.23 -2.37 -8.85
CA ALA A 147 -16.21 -3.27 -9.38
C ALA A 147 -14.94 -3.32 -8.51
N THR A 148 -14.92 -2.59 -7.39
CA THR A 148 -13.78 -2.56 -6.46
C THR A 148 -14.19 -2.74 -5.00
N GLU A 149 -13.31 -3.34 -4.21
CA GLU A 149 -13.36 -3.26 -2.76
C GLU A 149 -12.19 -2.40 -2.28
N LYS A 150 -12.47 -1.48 -1.35
CA LYS A 150 -11.42 -0.73 -0.65
C LYS A 150 -10.77 -1.65 0.39
N VAL A 151 -9.45 -1.76 0.35
CA VAL A 151 -8.72 -2.70 1.21
C VAL A 151 -7.46 -2.07 1.80
N LEU A 152 -7.13 -2.45 3.03
CA LEU A 152 -5.80 -2.24 3.59
C LEU A 152 -4.88 -3.31 3.03
N TYR A 153 -3.69 -2.92 2.62
CA TYR A 153 -2.76 -3.84 1.99
C TYR A 153 -1.31 -3.58 2.41
N GLN A 154 -0.50 -4.61 2.24
CA GLN A 154 0.95 -4.55 2.38
C GLN A 154 1.61 -5.20 1.17
N ARG A 155 2.93 -5.09 1.07
CA ARG A 155 3.74 -5.77 0.06
C ARG A 155 5.10 -6.09 0.66
N PHE A 156 5.71 -7.18 0.21
CA PHE A 156 7.09 -7.50 0.60
C PHE A 156 8.08 -6.62 -0.16
N PHE A 157 8.02 -6.62 -1.50
CA PHE A 157 9.01 -5.95 -2.34
C PHE A 157 8.39 -4.80 -3.15
N PRO A 158 9.12 -3.69 -3.38
CA PRO A 158 8.60 -2.53 -4.09
C PRO A 158 8.51 -2.74 -5.62
N SER A 159 9.28 -3.66 -6.19
CA SER A 159 9.31 -3.94 -7.63
C SER A 159 9.80 -5.36 -7.92
N ARG A 160 9.68 -5.80 -9.18
CA ARG A 160 10.11 -7.11 -9.71
C ARG A 160 9.29 -8.30 -9.15
N TYR A 161 9.86 -9.50 -9.21
CA TYR A 161 9.24 -10.74 -8.73
C TYR A 161 8.81 -10.62 -7.26
N SER A 162 7.69 -11.26 -6.93
CA SER A 162 7.09 -11.25 -5.57
C SER A 162 6.73 -9.87 -5.02
N SER A 163 6.63 -8.85 -5.87
CA SER A 163 6.20 -7.49 -5.52
C SER A 163 4.68 -7.34 -5.41
N GLN A 164 3.98 -8.47 -5.37
CA GLN A 164 2.52 -8.59 -5.26
C GLN A 164 2.03 -7.97 -3.95
N TYR A 165 0.87 -7.33 -4.03
CA TYR A 165 0.16 -6.79 -2.87
C TYR A 165 -0.68 -7.89 -2.24
N PHE A 166 -0.75 -7.88 -0.91
CA PHE A 166 -1.61 -8.78 -0.16
C PHE A 166 -2.47 -7.99 0.82
N ARG A 167 -3.70 -8.45 0.98
CA ARG A 167 -4.71 -7.80 1.81
C ARG A 167 -4.47 -8.13 3.28
N LYS A 168 -4.84 -7.22 4.16
CA LYS A 168 -5.04 -7.52 5.59
C LYS A 168 -6.48 -8.03 5.81
N ALA A 169 -6.65 -9.19 6.46
CA ALA A 169 -7.96 -9.75 6.76
C ALA A 169 -8.75 -8.84 7.70
N GLU A 170 -9.93 -8.41 7.29
CA GLU A 170 -10.73 -7.47 8.07
C GLU A 170 -11.66 -8.16 9.06
N GLN A 171 -11.26 -8.19 10.32
CA GLN A 171 -12.22 -8.09 11.42
C GLN A 171 -12.41 -6.63 11.91
N LYS A 172 -11.63 -5.65 11.38
CA LYS A 172 -11.51 -4.29 11.98
C LYS A 172 -11.77 -3.09 11.06
N PHE A 173 -12.07 -3.26 9.77
CA PHE A 173 -12.40 -2.08 8.96
C PHE A 173 -13.73 -1.44 9.34
N GLN A 174 -14.70 -2.25 9.76
CA GLN A 174 -15.95 -1.73 10.31
C GLN A 174 -15.72 -0.83 11.53
N GLU A 175 -14.64 -1.06 12.28
CA GLU A 175 -14.26 -0.28 13.45
C GLU A 175 -13.56 1.04 13.06
N ILE A 176 -12.77 1.04 11.99
CA ILE A 176 -12.14 2.25 11.42
C ILE A 176 -13.17 3.10 10.68
N GLU A 177 -14.05 2.52 9.86
CA GLU A 177 -15.18 3.21 9.25
C GLU A 177 -16.14 3.76 10.31
N LYS A 178 -16.44 2.98 11.37
CA LYS A 178 -17.16 3.51 12.53
C LYS A 178 -16.41 4.68 13.14
N ARG A 179 -15.10 4.59 13.40
CA ARG A 179 -14.32 5.70 13.97
C ARG A 179 -14.33 6.96 13.09
N ILE A 180 -14.21 6.80 11.77
CA ILE A 180 -14.27 7.92 10.82
C ILE A 180 -15.69 8.50 10.79
N ARG A 181 -16.73 7.66 10.76
CA ARG A 181 -18.14 8.09 10.80
C ARG A 181 -18.49 8.77 12.12
N THR A 182 -18.09 8.20 13.25
CA THR A 182 -18.26 8.78 14.58
C THR A 182 -17.47 10.07 14.74
N ARG A 183 -16.32 10.25 14.07
CA ARG A 183 -15.58 11.53 14.06
C ARG A 183 -16.24 12.60 13.20
N ILE A 184 -17.00 12.21 12.16
CA ILE A 184 -17.82 13.12 11.34
C ILE A 184 -19.12 13.48 12.07
N GLU A 185 -19.73 12.54 12.81
CA GLU A 185 -20.93 12.76 13.62
C GLU A 185 -20.63 13.49 14.95
N ALA A 186 -19.44 13.28 15.53
CA ALA A 186 -18.96 13.97 16.74
C ALA A 186 -18.19 15.27 16.45
N GLY A 187 -18.07 15.66 15.18
CA GLY A 187 -17.82 17.05 14.82
C GLY A 187 -19.11 17.84 15.02
N GLU A 188 -19.26 18.36 16.24
CA GLU A 188 -20.29 19.27 16.71
C GLU A 188 -21.10 19.98 15.61
N LYS A 189 -22.41 19.74 15.62
CA LYS A 189 -23.34 20.87 15.58
C LYS A 189 -23.07 21.69 16.84
N ASP A 190 -22.29 22.75 16.73
CA ASP A 190 -22.67 24.09 17.21
C ASP A 190 -21.53 25.10 17.01
N GLU A 191 -21.97 26.36 17.00
CA GLU A 191 -21.22 27.60 16.85
C GLU A 191 -21.04 28.08 15.40
N ALA A 192 -21.84 29.08 15.06
CA ALA A 192 -21.62 29.94 13.91
C ALA A 192 -20.14 30.36 13.88
N ASN A 193 -19.49 30.14 12.73
CA ASN A 193 -18.11 30.55 12.50
C ASN A 193 -17.93 32.02 12.95
N PRO A 194 -17.06 32.34 13.94
CA PRO A 194 -16.87 33.70 14.45
C PRO A 194 -16.49 34.73 13.37
N TRP A 195 -15.99 34.26 12.22
CA TRP A 195 -15.72 35.08 11.04
C TRP A 195 -16.99 35.58 10.33
N LEU A 196 -18.10 34.82 10.38
CA LEU A 196 -19.39 35.20 9.79
C LEU A 196 -20.05 36.35 10.56
N GLU A 197 -19.95 36.38 11.89
CA GLU A 197 -20.47 37.49 12.69
C GLU A 197 -19.63 38.77 12.50
N ARG A 198 -18.30 38.63 12.41
CA ARG A 198 -17.39 39.78 12.26
C ARG A 198 -17.52 40.51 10.92
N THR A 199 -18.03 39.83 9.89
CA THR A 199 -18.14 40.39 8.52
C THR A 199 -19.56 40.85 8.17
N GLY A 200 -20.56 40.62 9.03
CA GLY A 200 -21.94 41.07 8.82
C GLY A 200 -22.66 40.35 7.67
N TRP A 201 -22.11 39.23 7.18
CA TRP A 201 -22.67 38.46 6.06
C TRP A 201 -23.89 37.61 6.43
N ALA A 202 -24.19 37.45 7.72
CA ALA A 202 -25.33 36.67 8.21
C ALA A 202 -26.69 37.20 7.73
N LYS A 203 -26.81 38.48 7.33
CA LYS A 203 -28.09 39.05 6.87
C LYS A 203 -28.49 38.67 5.43
N TYR A 204 -27.62 37.95 4.71
CA TYR A 204 -27.81 37.61 3.29
C TYR A 204 -27.92 36.09 3.03
N LEU A 205 -28.01 35.29 4.10
CA LEU A 205 -28.39 33.88 4.06
C LEU A 205 -29.84 33.75 4.53
#